data_AF-A0A413FIS5-F1
#
_entry.id   AF-A0A413FIS5-F1
#
_cell.length_a   1.000
_cell.length_b   1.000
_cell.length_c   1.000
_cell.angle_alpha   90.00
_cell.angle_beta   90.00
_cell.angle_gamma   90.00
#
_symmetry.space_group_name_H-M   'P 1'
#
loop_
_entity.id
_entity.type
_entity.pdbx_description
1 polymer ?
#
loop_
_entity_poly.entity_id
_entity_poly.type
_entity_poly.pdbx_seq_one_letter_code
_entity_poly.pdbx_strand_id
1 'polypeptide(L)' 'MIAVNGYFDGNMIQTLEKLNARKNQRVIITLLDEDIQTNHNEKKMKAAGSLAKYANPNLIPMEEGAWERAVSDVKETS' A
#
# COMPACT_ATOMS: atom_id res chain seq x y z
N MET A 1 -10.89 -32.31 19.94
CA MET A 1 -11.20 -31.63 18.66
C MET A 1 -9.89 -31.51 17.90
N ILE A 2 -9.79 -32.08 16.70
CA ILE A 2 -8.55 -32.01 15.89
C ILE A 2 -8.79 -30.91 14.84
N ALA A 3 -7.93 -29.91 14.81
CA ALA A 3 -7.92 -28.88 13.79
C ALA A 3 -6.72 -29.14 12.89
N VAL A 4 -6.92 -29.11 11.58
CA VAL A 4 -5.87 -29.31 10.58
C VAL A 4 -5.90 -28.11 9.65
N ASN A 5 -4.72 -27.55 9.39
CA ASN A 5 -4.56 -26.48 8.44
C ASN A 5 -4.48 -27.04 7.03
N GLY A 6 -5.05 -26.30 6.08
CA GLY A 6 -5.08 -26.66 4.68
C GLY A 6 -5.33 -25.44 3.84
N TYR A 7 -5.21 -25.60 2.53
CA TYR A 7 -5.54 -24.56 1.57
C TYR A 7 -6.62 -25.07 0.60
N PHE A 8 -7.38 -24.14 0.04
CA PHE A 8 -8.38 -24.44 -0.96
C PHE A 8 -7.81 -24.14 -2.34
N ASP A 9 -7.76 -25.15 -3.21
CA ASP A 9 -7.19 -25.05 -4.56
C ASP A 9 -8.22 -24.63 -5.65
N GLY A 10 -9.44 -24.30 -5.24
CA GLY A 10 -10.56 -23.96 -6.13
C GLY A 10 -11.51 -25.14 -6.39
N ASN A 11 -11.12 -26.38 -6.07
CA ASN A 11 -11.96 -27.56 -6.24
C ASN A 11 -12.03 -28.41 -4.96
N MET A 12 -10.91 -28.61 -4.26
CA MET A 12 -10.84 -29.37 -3.02
C MET A 12 -9.98 -28.69 -1.95
N ILE A 13 -10.25 -29.03 -0.69
CA ILE A 13 -9.44 -28.58 0.44
C ILE A 13 -8.33 -29.60 0.63
N GLN A 14 -7.09 -29.16 0.40
CA GLN A 14 -5.90 -29.96 0.63
C GLN A 14 -5.43 -29.76 2.06
N THR A 15 -5.46 -30.82 2.87
CA THR A 15 -4.94 -30.80 4.24
C THR A 15 -3.41 -30.94 4.23
N LEU A 16 -2.70 -30.08 4.95
CA LEU A 16 -1.23 -30.16 5.08
C LEU A 16 -0.79 -31.38 5.89
N GLU A 17 -1.60 -31.77 6.87
CA GLU A 17 -1.35 -32.92 7.72
C GLU A 17 -2.30 -34.07 7.37
N LYS A 18 -1.91 -35.31 7.74
CA LYS A 18 -2.72 -36.49 7.47
C LYS A 18 -3.97 -36.51 8.36
N LEU A 19 -5.11 -36.12 7.79
CA LEU A 19 -6.40 -36.17 8.46
C LEU A 19 -7.05 -37.56 8.32
N ASN A 20 -7.19 -38.28 9.44
CA ASN A 20 -7.96 -39.53 9.48
C ASN A 20 -9.47 -39.25 9.68
N ALA A 21 -10.11 -38.68 8.65
CA ALA A 21 -11.56 -38.46 8.66
C ALA A 21 -12.32 -39.75 8.31
N ARG A 22 -13.43 -40.01 9.01
CA ARG A 22 -14.34 -41.13 8.69
C ARG A 22 -15.48 -40.65 7.78
N LYS A 23 -16.04 -41.56 6.99
CA LYS A 23 -17.27 -41.27 6.22
C LYS A 23 -18.39 -40.84 7.18
N ASN A 24 -19.16 -39.83 6.79
CA ASN A 24 -20.27 -39.25 7.55
C ASN A 24 -19.86 -38.55 8.88
N GLN A 25 -18.62 -38.09 8.98
CA GLN A 25 -18.17 -37.26 10.10
C GLN A 25 -18.43 -35.78 9.80
N ARG A 26 -19.05 -35.07 10.74
CA ARG A 26 -19.26 -33.61 10.62
C ARG A 26 -17.90 -32.89 10.68
N VAL A 27 -17.67 -32.03 9.70
CA VAL A 27 -16.50 -31.14 9.62
C VAL A 27 -16.95 -29.68 9.69
N ILE A 28 -16.12 -28.83 10.28
CA ILE A 28 -16.30 -27.38 10.35
C ILE A 28 -15.11 -26.77 9.64
N ILE A 29 -15.35 -25.99 8.61
CA ILE A 29 -14.31 -25.30 7.84
C ILE A 29 -14.35 -23.84 8.27
N THR A 30 -13.22 -23.36 8.80
CA THR A 30 -13.05 -21.96 9.17
C THR A 30 -12.08 -21.35 8.17
N LEU A 31 -12.55 -20.41 7.35
CA LEU A 31 -11.67 -19.63 6.49
C LEU A 31 -10.97 -18.61 7.39
N LEU A 32 -9.65 -18.73 7.45
CA LEU A 32 -8.80 -17.69 8.02
C LEU A 32 -8.49 -16.75 6.87
N ASP A 33 -9.11 -15.58 6.89
CA ASP A 33 -8.71 -14.46 6.04
C ASP A 33 -7.44 -13.87 6.65
N GLU A 34 -6.35 -14.63 6.59
CA GLU A 34 -5.04 -14.02 6.64
C GLU A 34 -4.87 -13.34 5.30
N ASP A 35 -5.40 -12.11 5.21
CA ASP A 35 -4.72 -11.05 4.49
C ASP A 35 -3.24 -11.26 4.83
N ILE A 36 -2.48 -11.77 3.86
CA ILE A 36 -1.03 -11.65 3.84
C ILE A 36 -0.84 -10.21 4.24
N GLN A 37 -0.38 -9.95 5.47
CA GLN A 37 -0.09 -8.59 5.88
C GLN A 37 0.97 -8.17 4.88
N THR A 38 0.56 -7.44 3.85
CA THR A 38 1.48 -6.75 2.98
C THR A 38 2.26 -5.95 3.98
N ASN A 39 3.54 -6.27 4.15
CA ASN A 39 4.45 -5.50 4.96
C ASN A 39 4.62 -4.13 4.29
N HIS A 40 3.54 -3.37 4.14
CA HIS A 40 3.54 -1.95 3.88
C HIS A 40 3.86 -1.28 5.21
N ASN A 41 5.11 -1.49 5.62
CA ASN A 41 5.93 -0.41 6.17
C ASN A 41 6.23 0.64 5.09
N GLU A 42 5.29 0.87 4.16
CA GLU A 42 5.26 2.12 3.43
C GLU A 42 4.91 3.16 4.48
N LYS A 43 5.94 3.86 4.96
CA LYS A 43 5.75 5.12 5.68
C LYS A 43 4.75 5.91 4.85
N LYS A 44 3.51 6.02 5.32
CA LYS A 44 2.47 6.83 4.70
C LYS A 44 3.03 8.26 4.65
N MET A 45 3.68 8.60 3.55
CA MET A 45 4.27 9.91 3.38
C MET A 45 3.09 10.84 3.19
N LYS A 46 2.81 11.65 4.22
CA LYS A 46 1.75 12.64 4.15
C LYS A 46 2.06 13.53 2.93
N ALA A 47 1.03 13.88 2.17
CA ALA A 47 1.19 14.77 1.01
C ALA A 47 1.87 16.09 1.43
N ALA A 48 1.56 16.58 2.63
CA ALA A 48 2.24 17.69 3.27
C ALA A 48 3.72 17.36 3.54
N GLY A 49 4.62 18.11 2.90
CA GLY A 49 6.08 17.97 3.07
C GLY A 49 6.74 16.93 2.15
N SER A 50 5.98 16.27 1.29
CA SER A 50 6.52 15.28 0.33
C SER A 50 7.57 15.84 -0.64
N LEU A 51 7.48 17.15 -0.93
CA LEU A 51 8.41 17.88 -1.81
C LEU A 51 9.46 18.70 -1.05
N ALA A 52 9.54 18.59 0.28
CA ALA A 52 10.46 19.41 1.09
C ALA A 52 11.93 19.26 0.68
N LYS A 53 12.32 18.08 0.17
CA LYS A 53 13.69 17.81 -0.33
C LYS A 53 14.07 18.60 -1.59
N TYR A 54 13.08 19.16 -2.29
CA TYR A 54 13.28 19.97 -3.49
C TYR A 54 13.13 21.48 -3.22
N ALA A 55 12.65 21.86 -2.03
CA ALA A 55 12.52 23.25 -1.65
C ALA A 55 13.90 23.84 -1.31
N ASN A 56 14.23 25.00 -1.88
CA ASN A 56 15.42 25.76 -1.52
C ASN A 56 15.00 27.01 -0.74
N PRO A 57 15.21 27.05 0.60
CA PRO A 57 14.76 28.17 1.43
C PRO A 57 15.33 29.53 1.01
N ASN A 58 16.51 29.54 0.40
CA ASN A 58 17.17 30.77 -0.03
C ASN A 58 16.48 31.44 -1.23
N LEU A 59 15.61 30.73 -1.95
CA LEU A 59 14.87 31.25 -3.10
C LEU A 59 13.47 31.78 -2.73
N ILE A 60 13.01 31.56 -1.51
CA ILE A 60 11.69 32.05 -1.03
C ILE A 60 11.56 33.58 -1.21
N PRO A 61 12.55 34.42 -0.87
CA PRO A 61 12.45 35.87 -1.09
C PRO A 61 12.35 36.24 -2.58
N MET A 62 12.79 35.36 -3.48
CA MET A 62 12.70 35.55 -4.92
C MET A 62 11.36 35.08 -5.50
N GLU A 63 10.51 34.40 -4.72
CA GLU A 63 9.15 34.06 -5.15
C GLU A 63 8.25 35.30 -5.13
N GLU A 64 8.54 36.26 -4.24
CA GLU A 64 7.87 37.56 -4.23
C GLU A 64 8.18 38.31 -5.53
N GLY A 65 7.12 38.66 -6.27
CA GLY A 65 7.27 39.34 -7.56
C GLY A 65 7.73 38.45 -8.73
N ALA A 66 7.80 37.12 -8.56
CA ALA A 66 8.30 36.22 -9.60
C ALA A 66 7.39 36.21 -10.84
N TRP A 67 6.08 36.29 -10.64
CA TRP A 67 5.09 36.33 -11.70
C TRP A 67 5.16 37.63 -12.49
N GLU A 68 5.27 38.75 -11.79
CA GLU A 68 5.37 40.09 -12.37
C GLU A 68 6.62 40.20 -13.25
N ARG A 69 7.76 39.69 -12.77
CA ARG A 69 9.03 39.63 -13.52
C ARG A 69 8.93 38.71 -14.74
N ALA A 70 8.37 37.52 -14.59
CA ALA A 70 8.19 36.60 -15.71
C ALA A 70 7.30 37.22 -16.82
N VAL A 71 6.29 38.00 -16.44
CA VAL A 71 5.42 38.70 -17.41
C VAL A 71 6.10 39.90 -18.05
N SER A 72 6.97 40.63 -17.34
CA SER A 72 7.75 41.73 -17.92
C SER A 72 8.82 41.24 -18.90
N ASP A 73 9.53 40.15 -18.56
CA ASP A 73 10.60 39.60 -19.40
C ASP A 73 10.07 39.08 -20.75
N VAL A 74 8.83 38.57 -20.77
CA VAL A 74 8.15 38.15 -22.01
C VAL A 74 7.79 39.35 -22.91
N LYS A 75 7.50 40.52 -22.32
CA LYS A 75 7.17 41.74 -23.07
C LYS A 75 8.41 42.44 -23.63
N GLU A 76 9.55 42.34 -22.97
CA GLU A 76 10.81 42.92 -23.48
C GLU A 76 11.46 42.07 -24.57
N THR A 77 11.06 40.80 -24.71
CA THR A 77 11.58 39.85 -25.71
C THR A 77 10.64 39.64 -26.91
N SER A 78 9.53 40.38 -26.98
CA SER A 78 8.58 40.42 -28.11
C SER A 78 8.77 41.67 -28.96
#